data_AF-A0A5K7ZSE5-F1
#
_entry.id   AF-A0A5K7ZSE5-F1
#
_cell.length_a   1.000
_cell.length_b   1.000
_cell.length_c   1.000
_cell.angle_alpha   90.00
_cell.angle_beta   90.00
_cell.angle_gamma   90.00
#
_symmetry.space_group_name_H-M   'P 1'
#
loop_
_entity.id
_entity.type
_entity.pdbx_description
1 polymer ?
#
loop_
_entity_poly.entity_id
_entity_poly.type
_entity_poly.pdbx_seq_one_letter_code
_entity_poly.pdbx_strand_id
1 'polypeptide(L)' 'MIENRFSTEAGQQYASAYDTHYVTKDVHKAFCLYEDIIAAHPGAKEAGYSRSQILNIVNAVVPKSEIMDSLKDLARIHFD' A
#
# COMPACT_ATOMS: atom_id res chain seq x y z
N MET A 1 -25.46 0.43 7.42
CA MET A 1 -25.53 -0.13 6.06
C MET A 1 -24.14 -0.05 5.45
N ILE A 2 -23.44 -1.18 5.35
CA ILE A 2 -22.04 -1.30 4.90
C ILE A 2 -21.95 -1.73 3.41
N GLU A 3 -23.09 -1.86 2.72
CA GLU A 3 -23.14 -2.57 1.43
C GLU A 3 -22.73 -1.75 0.19
N ASN A 4 -22.32 -0.48 0.30
CA ASN A 4 -22.05 0.35 -0.90
C ASN A 4 -20.61 0.87 -1.06
N ARG A 5 -19.65 0.42 -0.23
CA ARG A 5 -18.24 0.88 -0.37
C ARG A 5 -17.38 0.03 -1.31
N PHE A 6 -17.86 -1.14 -1.74
CA PHE A 6 -17.11 -2.11 -2.54
C PHE A 6 -17.90 -2.62 -3.77
N SER A 7 -18.74 -1.77 -4.40
CA SER A 7 -19.46 -2.17 -5.62
C SER A 7 -18.58 -2.13 -6.88
N THR A 8 -17.39 -1.55 -6.80
CA THR A 8 -16.38 -1.55 -7.86
C THR A 8 -15.39 -2.68 -7.64
N GLU A 9 -14.80 -3.18 -8.74
CA GLU A 9 -13.74 -4.19 -8.68
C GLU A 9 -12.59 -3.76 -7.76
N ALA A 10 -12.10 -2.52 -7.92
CA ALA A 10 -11.06 -1.94 -7.07
C ALA A 10 -11.45 -1.94 -5.58
N GLY A 11 -12.73 -1.69 -5.28
CA GLY A 11 -13.26 -1.75 -3.92
C GLY A 11 -13.19 -3.15 -3.33
N GLN A 12 -13.61 -4.17 -4.08
CA GLN A 12 -13.56 -5.57 -3.64
C GLN A 12 -12.13 -6.04 -3.42
N GLN A 13 -11.22 -5.70 -4.34
CA GLN A 13 -9.79 -5.99 -4.20
C GLN A 13 -9.21 -5.31 -2.97
N TYR A 14 -9.52 -4.02 -2.74
CA TYR A 14 -9.06 -3.30 -1.56
C TYR A 14 -9.59 -3.93 -0.25
N ALA A 15 -10.86 -4.35 -0.22
CA ALA A 15 -11.42 -5.05 0.93
C ALA A 15 -10.64 -6.34 1.24
N SER A 16 -10.35 -7.14 0.21
CA SER A 16 -9.55 -8.36 0.34
C SER A 16 -8.12 -8.09 0.82
N ALA A 17 -7.47 -7.05 0.30
CA ALA A 17 -6.15 -6.62 0.74
C ALA A 17 -6.17 -6.15 2.21
N TYR A 18 -7.20 -5.41 2.62
CA TYR A 18 -7.39 -4.94 3.98
C TYR A 18 -7.62 -6.09 4.98
N ASP A 19 -8.47 -7.06 4.63
CA ASP A 19 -8.67 -8.26 5.44
C ASP A 19 -7.38 -9.09 5.54
N THR A 20 -6.64 -9.21 4.43
CA THR A 20 -5.32 -9.86 4.43
C THR A 20 -4.38 -9.17 5.42
N HIS A 21 -4.32 -7.83 5.40
CA HIS A 21 -3.46 -7.05 6.29
C HIS A 21 -3.86 -7.15 7.77
N TYR A 22 -5.12 -6.90 8.10
CA TYR A 22 -5.52 -6.67 9.49
C TYR A 22 -6.20 -7.88 10.15
N VAL A 23 -6.84 -8.74 9.37
CA VAL A 23 -7.52 -9.94 9.89
C VAL A 23 -6.57 -11.13 9.85
N THR A 24 -6.03 -11.45 8.68
CA THR A 24 -5.12 -12.60 8.55
C THR A 24 -3.69 -12.29 9.01
N LYS A 25 -3.34 -10.99 9.07
CA LYS A 25 -2.01 -10.49 9.44
C LYS A 25 -0.88 -10.96 8.51
N ASP A 26 -1.22 -11.30 7.28
CA ASP A 26 -0.24 -11.59 6.24
C ASP A 26 0.19 -10.27 5.58
N VAL A 27 1.11 -9.57 6.26
CA VAL A 27 1.58 -8.24 5.86
C VAL A 27 2.27 -8.26 4.50
N HIS A 28 3.03 -9.31 4.21
CA HIS A 28 3.73 -9.45 2.93
C HIS A 28 2.73 -9.59 1.77
N LYS A 29 1.75 -10.48 1.91
CA LYS A 29 0.72 -10.64 0.88
C LYS A 29 -0.13 -9.38 0.72
N ALA A 30 -0.49 -8.73 1.84
CA ALA A 30 -1.23 -7.47 1.79
C ALA A 30 -0.46 -6.38 1.04
N PHE A 31 0.85 -6.27 1.24
CA PHE A 31 1.71 -5.33 0.52
C PHE A 31 1.61 -5.54 -1.00
N CYS A 32 1.79 -6.78 -1.48
CA CYS A 32 1.68 -7.10 -2.90
C CYS A 32 0.27 -6.78 -3.45
N LEU A 33 -0.79 -7.12 -2.73
CA LEU A 33 -2.17 -6.82 -3.16
C LEU A 33 -2.42 -5.31 -3.28
N TYR A 34 -1.83 -4.49 -2.42
CA TYR A 34 -1.93 -3.04 -2.53
C TYR A 34 -1.18 -2.51 -3.76
N GLU A 35 -0.02 -3.08 -4.10
CA GLU A 35 0.70 -2.74 -5.34
C GLU A 35 -0.13 -3.10 -6.59
N ASP A 36 -0.74 -4.28 -6.60
CA ASP A 36 -1.59 -4.74 -7.70
C ASP A 36 -2.78 -3.79 -7.93
N ILE A 37 -3.44 -3.33 -6.85
CA ILE A 37 -4.54 -2.37 -6.95
C ILE A 37 -4.09 -1.03 -7.56
N ILE A 38 -2.90 -0.55 -7.17
CA ILE A 38 -2.35 0.71 -7.70
C ILE A 38 -2.07 0.59 -9.20
N ALA A 39 -1.52 -0.55 -9.62
CA ALA A 39 -1.20 -0.82 -11.02
C ALA A 39 -2.46 -1.01 -11.88
N ALA A 40 -3.44 -1.78 -11.39
CA ALA A 40 -4.67 -2.10 -12.13
C ALA A 40 -5.67 -0.94 -12.18
N HIS A 41 -5.72 -0.11 -11.13
CA HIS A 41 -6.73 0.94 -10.96
C HIS A 41 -6.13 2.30 -10.57
N PRO A 42 -5.16 2.86 -11.34
CA PRO A 42 -4.36 4.01 -10.91
C PRO A 42 -5.16 5.28 -10.62
N GLY A 43 -6.34 5.45 -11.24
CA GLY A 43 -7.25 6.57 -11.04
C GLY A 43 -8.35 6.34 -9.99
N ALA A 44 -8.46 5.14 -9.43
CA ALA A 44 -9.46 4.84 -8.40
C ALA A 44 -9.02 5.40 -7.04
N LYS A 45 -9.99 5.75 -6.18
CA LYS A 45 -9.71 6.19 -4.80
C LYS A 45 -8.97 5.11 -4.01
N GLU A 46 -9.24 3.84 -4.31
CA GLU A 46 -8.60 2.68 -3.70
C GLU A 46 -7.10 2.64 -3.97
N ALA A 47 -6.61 3.08 -5.14
CA ALA A 47 -5.18 3.23 -5.36
C ALA A 47 -4.55 4.30 -4.44
N GLY A 48 -5.30 5.36 -4.11
CA GLY A 48 -4.91 6.32 -3.08
C GLY A 48 -4.82 5.68 -1.70
N TYR A 49 -5.82 4.89 -1.32
CA TYR A 49 -5.83 4.17 -0.04
C TYR A 49 -4.70 3.14 0.05
N SER A 50 -4.47 2.37 -1.02
CA SER A 50 -3.39 1.38 -1.11
C SER A 50 -2.01 2.01 -0.91
N ARG A 51 -1.73 3.19 -1.49
CA ARG A 51 -0.45 3.91 -1.24
C ARG A 51 -0.25 4.23 0.24
N SER A 52 -1.30 4.70 0.91
CA SER A 52 -1.25 4.97 2.35
C SER A 52 -1.02 3.70 3.17
N GLN A 53 -1.64 2.57 2.77
CA GLN A 53 -1.43 1.30 3.46
C GLN A 53 -0.01 0.75 3.26
N ILE A 54 0.53 0.84 2.05
CA ILE A 54 1.93 0.51 1.76
C ILE A 54 2.86 1.34 2.66
N LEU A 55 2.63 2.65 2.79
CA LEU A 55 3.45 3.50 3.66
C LEU A 55 3.37 3.07 5.14
N ASN A 56 2.18 2.68 5.62
CA ASN A 56 2.03 2.13 6.97
C ASN A 56 2.83 0.85 7.15
N ILE A 57 2.79 -0.06 6.17
CA ILE A 57 3.56 -1.31 6.20
C ILE A 57 5.06 -1.01 6.20
N VAL A 58 5.55 -0.17 5.28
CA VAL A 58 6.96 0.23 5.20
C VAL A 58 7.45 0.77 6.53
N ASN A 59 6.70 1.67 7.16
CA ASN A 59 7.06 2.23 8.46
C ASN A 59 7.01 1.22 9.62
N ALA A 60 6.25 0.12 9.47
CA ALA A 60 6.15 -0.93 10.47
C ALA A 60 7.24 -2.01 10.32
N VAL A 61 7.68 -2.29 9.09
CA VAL A 61 8.59 -3.42 8.80
C VAL A 61 10.04 -2.98 8.56
N VAL A 62 10.28 -1.74 8.14
CA VAL A 62 11.62 -1.22 7.86
C VAL A 62 12.06 -0.26 8.95
N PRO A 63 13.27 -0.41 9.52
CA PRO A 63 13.81 0.58 10.46
C PRO A 63 13.88 1.98 9.86
N LYS A 64 13.49 2.99 10.64
CA LYS A 64 13.45 4.39 10.18
C LYS A 64 14.81 4.90 9.68
N SER A 65 15.92 4.41 10.26
CA SER A 65 17.27 4.75 9.80
C SER A 65 17.53 4.26 8.38
N GLU A 66 17.16 3.01 8.07
CA GLU A 66 17.34 2.44 6.73
C GLU A 66 16.50 3.16 5.68
N ILE A 67 15.25 3.54 6.01
CA ILE A 67 14.42 4.38 5.14
C ILE A 67 15.13 5.71 4.89
N MET A 68 15.59 6.38 5.96
CA MET A 68 16.20 7.70 5.85
C MET A 68 17.50 7.68 5.05
N ASP A 69 18.34 6.67 5.25
CA ASP A 69 19.60 6.53 4.53
C ASP A 69 19.35 6.21 3.05
N SER A 70 18.37 5.35 2.73
CA SER A 70 17.94 5.10 1.35
C SER A 70 17.43 6.37 0.65
N LEU A 71 16.67 7.22 1.34
CA LEU A 71 16.19 8.49 0.80
C LEU A 71 17.32 9.51 0.57
N LYS A 72 18.34 9.54 1.46
CA LYS A 72 19.52 10.38 1.25
C LYS A 72 20.31 9.93 0.03
N ASP A 73 20.50 8.63 -0.14
CA ASP A 73 21.21 8.06 -1.28
C ASP A 73 20.48 8.37 -2.59
N LEU A 74 19.15 8.20 -2.60
CA LEU A 74 18.32 8.59 -3.74
C LEU A 74 18.43 10.08 -4.06
N ALA A 75 18.39 10.96 -3.04
CA ALA A 75 18.53 12.39 -3.24
C ALA A 75 19.90 12.76 -3.83
N ARG A 76 20.97 12.07 -3.42
CA ARG A 76 22.33 12.25 -3.94
C ARG A 76 22.39 11.98 -5.45
N ILE A 77 21.80 10.87 -5.89
CA ILE A 77 21.73 10.50 -7.31
C ILE A 77 21.05 11.58 -8.17
N HIS A 78 20.07 12.30 -7.61
CA HIS A 78 19.35 13.36 -8.33
C HIS A 78 20.03 14.73 -8.32
N PHE A 79 21.03 14.94 -7.46
CA PHE A 79 21.83 16.16 -7.45
C PHE A 79 23.05 16.10 -8.38
N ASP A 80 23.49 14.89 -8.74
CA ASP A 80 24.56 14.62 -9.71
C ASP A 80 24.01 14.54 -11.16
#